data_AF-A0A973UZ38-F1
#
_entry.id   AF-A0A973UZ38-F1
#
_cell.length_a   1.000
_cell.length_b   1.000
_cell.length_c   1.000
_cell.angle_alpha   90.00
_cell.angle_beta   90.00
_cell.angle_gamma   90.00
#
_symmetry.space_group_name_H-M   'P 1'
#
loop_
_entity.id
_entity.type
_entity.pdbx_description
1 polymer ?
#
loop_
_entity_poly.entity_id
_entity_poly.type
_entity_poly.pdbx_seq_one_letter_code
_entity_poly.pdbx_strand_id
1 'polypeptide(L)'
;SPLRLPEVTPLRARALTGPGGVRFAVAPFGRAGLVLVVARGGEQAMLPHEPEPSFDGYAESAPAPSAAAFHATEIDRIAQLVRAAALVLGDQLDLVTAPPVVAGS
;
A
#
# COMPACT_ATOMS: atom_id res chain seq x y z
N SER A 1 1.61 -10.56 10.07
CA SER A 1 0.93 -11.14 8.89
C SER A 1 1.43 -10.51 7.61
N PRO A 2 1.49 -11.24 6.49
CA PRO A 2 1.88 -10.67 5.19
C PRO A 2 0.88 -9.61 4.73
N LEU A 3 1.37 -8.53 4.12
CA LEU A 3 0.57 -7.44 3.56
C LEU A 3 -0.32 -7.98 2.43
N ARG A 4 -1.64 -7.82 2.54
CA ARG A 4 -2.59 -8.18 1.48
C ARG A 4 -2.87 -6.96 0.62
N LEU A 5 -2.47 -7.01 -0.64
CA LEU A 5 -2.69 -5.92 -1.59
C LEU A 5 -4.12 -6.01 -2.18
N PRO A 6 -4.81 -4.86 -2.37
CA PRO A 6 -6.08 -4.82 -3.09
C PRO A 6 -5.89 -5.06 -4.59
N GLU A 7 -6.94 -5.50 -5.30
CA GLU A 7 -6.91 -5.55 -6.77
C GLU A 7 -6.74 -4.14 -7.37
N VAL A 8 -5.82 -4.01 -8.32
CA VAL A 8 -5.52 -2.76 -9.02
C VAL A 8 -5.69 -2.95 -10.52
N THR A 9 -6.89 -2.72 -11.05
CA THR A 9 -7.14 -2.53 -12.49
C THR A 9 -6.79 -1.08 -12.91
N PRO A 10 -6.85 -0.64 -14.18
CA PRO A 10 -6.28 0.66 -14.57
C PRO A 10 -6.96 1.82 -13.83
N LEU A 11 -6.20 2.50 -12.97
CA LEU A 11 -6.75 3.41 -11.99
C LEU A 11 -5.99 4.72 -11.94
N ARG A 12 -6.71 5.83 -11.87
CA ARG A 12 -6.14 7.11 -11.45
C ARG A 12 -5.57 6.97 -10.04
N ALA A 13 -4.61 7.83 -9.70
CA ALA A 13 -4.07 7.87 -8.35
C ALA A 13 -5.21 8.08 -7.33
N ARG A 14 -5.26 7.25 -6.28
CA ARG A 14 -6.37 7.27 -5.30
C ARG A 14 -5.98 6.65 -3.97
N ALA A 15 -6.73 7.00 -2.93
CA ALA A 15 -6.70 6.32 -1.65
C ALA A 15 -7.64 5.09 -1.65
N LEU A 16 -7.27 4.04 -0.93
CA LEU A 16 -8.03 2.82 -0.72
C LEU A 16 -7.97 2.41 0.76
N THR A 17 -8.99 1.69 1.22
CA THR A 17 -9.00 1.07 2.54
C THR A 17 -8.85 -0.42 2.36
N GLY A 18 -7.93 -1.04 3.09
CA GLY A 18 -7.78 -2.48 3.10
C GLY A 18 -8.14 -3.12 4.43
N PRO A 19 -8.02 -4.46 4.50
CA PRO A 19 -8.30 -5.23 5.70
C PRO A 19 -7.46 -4.77 6.89
N GLY A 20 -7.99 -4.90 8.11
CA GLY A 20 -7.26 -4.57 9.34
C GLY A 20 -6.98 -3.08 9.53
N GLY A 21 -7.75 -2.20 8.89
CA GLY A 21 -7.62 -0.75 9.06
C GLY A 21 -6.41 -0.13 8.36
N VAL A 22 -5.72 -0.88 7.50
CA VAL A 22 -4.61 -0.37 6.68
C VAL A 22 -5.17 0.58 5.61
N ARG A 23 -4.54 1.75 5.46
CA ARG A 23 -4.85 2.70 4.38
C ARG A 23 -3.79 2.58 3.30
N PHE A 24 -4.24 2.58 2.05
CA PHE A 24 -3.36 2.52 0.88
C PHE A 24 -3.51 3.77 0.03
N ALA A 25 -2.42 4.24 -0.55
CA ALA A 25 -2.42 5.16 -1.68
C ALA A 25 -1.81 4.44 -2.88
N VAL A 26 -2.48 4.49 -4.02
CA VAL A 26 -2.05 3.83 -5.24
C VAL A 26 -1.86 4.86 -6.35
N ALA A 27 -0.82 4.70 -7.16
CA ALA A 27 -0.60 5.53 -8.35
C ALA A 27 0.05 4.72 -9.48
N PRO A 28 -0.54 4.69 -10.69
CA PRO A 28 0.00 3.91 -11.81
C PRO A 28 1.16 4.65 -12.49
N PHE A 29 2.14 3.90 -12.99
CA PHE A 29 3.17 4.44 -13.88
C PHE A 29 2.64 4.74 -15.29
N GLY A 30 1.45 4.24 -15.65
CA GLY A 30 0.83 4.42 -16.97
C GLY A 30 1.51 3.64 -18.10
N ARG A 31 2.66 3.00 -17.82
CA ARG A 31 3.41 2.09 -18.68
C ARG A 31 3.77 0.83 -17.91
N ALA A 32 4.12 -0.22 -18.65
CA ALA A 32 4.58 -1.50 -18.12
C ALA A 32 3.66 -2.25 -17.16
N GLY A 33 2.38 -1.84 -17.05
CA GLY A 33 1.46 -2.40 -16.07
C GLY A 33 1.87 -2.19 -14.61
N LEU A 34 2.81 -1.28 -14.33
CA LEU A 34 3.35 -1.06 -12.98
C LEU A 34 2.55 -0.02 -12.19
N VAL A 35 2.49 -0.23 -10.87
CA VAL A 35 1.78 0.62 -9.90
C VAL A 35 2.63 0.79 -8.64
N LEU A 36 2.76 2.03 -8.15
CA LEU A 36 3.26 2.32 -6.81
C LEU A 36 2.14 2.19 -5.77
N VAL A 37 2.35 1.42 -4.72
CA VAL A 37 1.44 1.28 -3.57
C VAL A 37 2.15 1.73 -2.29
N VAL A 38 1.58 2.71 -1.60
CA VAL A 38 2.04 3.19 -0.29
C VAL A 38 1.05 2.71 0.76
N ALA A 39 1.52 2.07 1.82
CA ALA A 39 0.68 1.55 2.90
C ALA A 39 0.92 2.34 4.20
N ARG A 40 -0.17 2.67 4.91
CA ARG A 40 -0.16 3.18 6.27
C ARG A 40 -0.89 2.17 7.15
N GLY A 41 -0.16 1.52 8.05
CA GLY A 41 -0.73 0.53 8.98
C GLY A 41 -1.56 1.19 10.07
N GLY A 42 -2.72 0.60 10.40
CA GLY A 42 -3.25 0.71 11.76
C GLY A 42 -2.45 -0.25 12.64
N GLU A 43 -2.25 0.09 13.91
CA GLU A 43 -1.50 -0.74 14.87
C GLU A 43 -1.79 -2.23 14.65
N GLN A 44 -0.77 -2.98 14.27
CA GLN A 44 -0.83 -4.43 14.16
C GLN A 44 -0.95 -4.95 15.60
N ALA A 45 -2.15 -5.37 16.01
CA ALA A 45 -2.37 -5.83 17.38
C ALA A 45 -1.30 -6.83 17.85
N MET A 46 -0.76 -6.53 19.03
CA MET A 46 0.06 -7.33 19.95
C MET A 46 1.56 -7.54 19.64
N LEU A 47 2.43 -6.78 20.32
CA LEU A 47 3.30 -7.46 21.30
C LEU A 47 2.37 -7.91 22.43
N PRO A 48 2.45 -9.15 22.96
CA PRO A 48 1.67 -9.49 24.15
C PRO A 48 2.06 -8.49 25.25
N HIS A 49 1.16 -7.55 25.55
CA HIS A 49 1.16 -6.98 26.88
C HIS A 49 0.71 -8.14 27.75
N GLU A 50 1.64 -8.69 28.55
CA GLU A 50 1.29 -9.52 29.69
C GLU A 50 0.07 -8.86 30.34
N PRO A 51 -1.07 -9.55 30.52
CA PRO A 51 -2.23 -8.93 31.11
C PRO A 51 -1.84 -8.50 32.53
N GLU A 52 -1.57 -7.22 32.73
CA GLU A 52 -1.61 -6.61 34.05
C GLU A 52 -2.98 -6.99 34.65
N PRO A 53 -3.04 -7.57 35.86
CA PRO A 53 -4.28 -8.08 36.40
C PRO A 53 -5.21 -6.90 36.72
N SER A 54 -6.20 -6.66 35.86
CA SER A 54 -7.23 -5.64 36.11
C SER A 54 -8.29 -6.17 37.08
N PHE A 55 -8.36 -5.55 38.25
CA PHE A 55 -9.50 -5.63 39.16
C PHE A 55 -10.63 -4.78 38.56
N ASP A 56 -11.44 -5.36 37.67
CA ASP A 56 -12.81 -4.99 37.27
C ASP A 56 -13.10 -5.55 35.86
N GLY A 57 -14.07 -6.46 35.77
CA GLY A 57 -14.38 -7.22 34.56
C GLY A 57 -14.99 -6.40 33.43
N TYR A 58 -14.70 -6.82 32.20
CA TYR A 58 -15.26 -6.34 30.92
C TYR A 58 -14.64 -5.06 30.32
N ALA A 59 -13.32 -5.05 30.10
CA ALA A 59 -12.79 -4.28 28.98
C ALA A 59 -13.06 -5.07 27.69
N GLU A 60 -14.15 -4.75 27.00
CA GLU A 60 -14.37 -5.19 25.62
C GLU A 60 -13.11 -4.78 24.81
N SER A 61 -12.45 -5.74 24.14
CA SER A 61 -11.28 -5.48 23.31
C SER A 61 -11.67 -4.50 22.21
N ALA A 62 -11.46 -3.20 22.45
CA ALA A 62 -11.74 -2.18 21.47
C ALA A 62 -10.88 -2.44 20.22
N PRO A 63 -11.46 -2.45 19.01
CA PRO A 63 -10.69 -2.67 17.80
C PRO A 63 -9.60 -1.60 17.70
N ALA A 64 -8.37 -2.01 17.39
CA ALA A 64 -7.25 -1.09 17.22
C ALA A 64 -7.63 0.05 16.26
N PRO A 65 -7.22 1.30 16.55
CA PRO A 65 -7.62 2.44 15.73
C PRO A 65 -7.10 2.27 14.29
N SER A 66 -7.99 2.42 13.31
CA SER A 66 -7.61 2.36 11.89
C SER A 66 -6.58 3.44 11.56
N ALA A 67 -5.66 3.18 10.63
CA ALA A 67 -4.73 4.21 10.19
C ALA A 67 -5.47 5.44 9.62
N ALA A 68 -4.87 6.61 9.80
CA ALA A 68 -5.37 7.86 9.22
C ALA A 68 -5.44 7.77 7.70
N ALA A 69 -6.55 8.23 7.12
CA ALA A 69 -6.72 8.28 5.67
C ALA A 69 -5.68 9.20 5.00
N PHE A 70 -5.45 8.99 3.70
CA PHE A 70 -4.64 9.89 2.88
C PHE A 70 -5.47 11.09 2.44
N HIS A 71 -4.91 12.29 2.56
CA HIS A 71 -5.49 13.50 2.01
C HIS A 71 -5.26 13.57 0.50
N ALA A 72 -6.10 14.34 -0.21
CA ALA A 72 -5.96 14.53 -1.66
C ALA A 72 -4.57 15.04 -2.07
N THR A 73 -3.99 15.97 -1.31
CA THR A 73 -2.65 16.50 -1.57
C THR A 73 -1.54 15.46 -1.40
N GLU A 74 -1.68 14.50 -0.49
CA GLU A 74 -0.75 13.37 -0.37
C GLU A 74 -0.83 12.48 -1.60
N ILE A 75 -2.04 12.20 -2.10
CA ILE A 75 -2.26 11.44 -3.34
C ILE A 75 -1.66 12.16 -4.55
N ASP A 76 -1.83 13.48 -4.64
CA ASP A 76 -1.27 14.28 -5.73
C ASP A 76 0.26 14.26 -5.74
N ARG A 77 0.89 14.35 -4.55
CA ARG A 77 2.35 14.23 -4.41
C ARG A 77 2.87 12.85 -4.82
N ILE A 78 2.16 11.79 -4.44
CA ILE A 78 2.50 10.42 -4.89
C ILE A 78 2.38 10.32 -6.41
N ALA A 79 1.31 10.88 -7.00
CA ALA A 79 1.15 10.90 -8.44
C ALA A 79 2.24 11.73 -9.15
N GLN A 80 2.66 12.86 -8.56
CA GLN A 80 3.78 13.66 -9.05
C GLN A 80 5.09 12.86 -9.02
N LEU A 81 5.38 12.16 -7.92
CA LEU A 81 6.56 11.30 -7.79
C LEU A 81 6.57 10.20 -8.84
N VAL A 82 5.44 9.52 -9.05
CA VAL A 82 5.34 8.48 -10.09
C VAL A 82 5.56 9.05 -11.49
N ARG A 83 4.98 10.22 -11.80
CA ARG A 83 5.23 10.88 -13.09
C ARG A 83 6.70 11.26 -13.27
N ALA A 84 7.33 11.81 -12.25
CA ALA A 84 8.76 12.15 -12.30
C ALA A 84 9.63 10.88 -12.47
N ALA A 85 9.36 9.84 -11.70
CA ALA A 85 10.06 8.56 -11.81
C ALA A 85 9.87 7.93 -13.21
N ALA A 86 8.66 7.99 -13.77
CA ALA A 86 8.40 7.49 -15.12
C ALA A 86 9.21 8.23 -16.19
N LEU A 87 9.36 9.56 -16.06
CA LEU A 87 10.20 10.35 -16.96
C LEU A 87 11.69 9.99 -16.83
N VAL A 88 12.17 9.74 -15.62
CA VAL A 88 13.57 9.37 -15.37
C VAL A 88 13.87 7.95 -15.86
N LEU A 89 12.96 7.02 -15.63
CA LEU A 89 13.16 5.61 -15.97
C LEU A 89 12.92 5.31 -17.44
N GLY A 90 12.02 6.05 -18.11
CA GLY A 90 11.82 5.99 -19.57
C GLY A 90 11.73 4.55 -20.11
N ASP A 91 12.61 4.23 -21.05
CA ASP A 91 12.68 2.92 -21.73
C ASP A 91 12.97 1.74 -20.80
N GLN A 92 13.55 1.98 -19.61
CA GLN A 92 13.78 0.91 -18.63
C GLN A 92 12.47 0.31 -18.12
N LEU A 93 11.38 1.07 -18.13
CA LEU A 93 10.06 0.52 -17.78
C LEU A 93 9.57 -0.46 -18.85
N ASP A 94 9.89 -0.24 -20.12
CA ASP A 94 9.43 -1.11 -21.21
C ASP A 94 10.06 -2.51 -21.13
N LEU A 95 11.30 -2.59 -20.63
CA LEU A 95 12.01 -3.86 -20.38
C LEU A 95 11.31 -4.74 -19.34
N VAL A 96 10.58 -4.17 -18.39
CA VAL A 96 9.84 -4.94 -17.37
C VAL A 96 8.65 -5.68 -17.98
N THR A 97 8.17 -5.23 -19.15
CA THR A 97 7.04 -5.83 -19.87
C THR A 97 7.49 -6.88 -20.87
N ALA A 98 8.77 -6.86 -21.27
CA ALA A 98 9.31 -7.81 -22.22
C ALA A 98 9.28 -9.23 -21.61
N PRO A 99 8.84 -10.26 -22.36
CA PRO A 99 8.94 -11.62 -21.89
C PRO A 99 10.41 -11.97 -21.58
N PRO A 100 10.70 -12.79 -20.55
CA PRO A 100 12.08 -13.19 -20.27
C PRO A 100 12.66 -13.87 -21.50
N VAL A 101 13.79 -13.34 -22.00
CA VAL A 101 14.52 -13.97 -23.10
C VAL A 101 15.08 -15.29 -22.58
N VAL A 102 14.46 -16.40 -22.96
CA VAL A 102 15.03 -17.74 -22.71
C VAL A 102 16.23 -17.86 -23.64
N ALA A 103 17.44 -17.72 -23.09
CA ALA A 103 18.65 -18.08 -23.79
C ALA A 103 18.63 -19.59 -24.02
N GLY A 104 18.22 -20.01 -25.22
CA GLY A 104 18.27 -21.41 -25.63
C GLY A 104 19.70 -21.91 -25.64
N SER A 105 19.91 -23.08 -25.04
CA SER A 105 21.09 -23.94 -25.24
C SER A 105 20.67 -25.15 -26.04
#